data_AF-A0A2G5UKQ1-F1
#
_entry.id   AF-A0A2G5UKQ1-F1
#
_cell.length_a   1.000
_cell.length_b   1.000
_cell.length_c   1.000
_cell.angle_alpha   90.00
_cell.angle_beta   90.00
_cell.angle_gamma   90.00
#
_symmetry.space_group_name_H-M   'P 1'
#
loop_
_entity.id
_entity.type
_entity.pdbx_description
1 polymer ?
#
loop_
_entity_poly.entity_id
_entity_poly.type
_entity_poly.pdbx_seq_one_letter_code
_entity_poly.pdbx_strand_id
1 'polypeptide(L)'
;MIARLEKHEEYCRRSMKRFRFVQIWNTMVEINNKYDEMDGDQEIAKYEAIRFFVEGLLNPDPMANFETMPYEELIKRYNHRKEVEEFWESYYAKKEADIKKTSARKTVDWKPFKNMGNRVKTAVTGFLESMKKRIGKENNFQP
;
A
#
# COMPACT_ATOMS: atom_id res chain seq x y z
N MET A 1 1.77 32.09 -0.28
CA MET A 1 1.72 31.10 0.83
C MET A 1 1.00 29.84 0.38
N ILE A 2 -0.28 29.95 -0.01
CA ILE A 2 -1.15 28.85 -0.48
C ILE A 2 -0.48 27.99 -1.57
N ALA A 3 -0.02 28.58 -2.68
CA ALA A 3 0.63 27.83 -3.76
C ALA A 3 1.83 26.95 -3.32
N ARG A 4 2.55 27.36 -2.25
CA ARG A 4 3.65 26.55 -1.70
C ARG A 4 3.13 25.38 -0.85
N LEU A 5 2.01 25.57 -0.14
CA LEU A 5 1.34 24.50 0.60
C LEU A 5 0.76 23.45 -0.35
N GLU A 6 0.07 23.88 -1.41
CA GLU A 6 -0.48 22.98 -2.44
C GLU A 6 0.61 22.13 -3.11
N LYS A 7 1.72 22.77 -3.51
CA LYS A 7 2.85 22.06 -4.11
C LYS A 7 3.43 20.99 -3.18
N HIS A 8 3.56 21.33 -1.90
CA HIS A 8 4.10 20.41 -0.91
C HIS A 8 3.14 19.25 -0.59
N GLU A 9 1.85 19.53 -0.45
CA GLU A 9 0.84 18.50 -0.23
C GLU A 9 0.81 17.49 -1.39
N GLU A 10 0.86 17.96 -2.64
CA GLU A 10 0.93 17.08 -3.81
C GLU A 10 2.25 16.27 -3.84
N TYR A 11 3.38 16.86 -3.45
CA TYR A 11 4.65 16.14 -3.30
C TYR A 11 4.56 15.03 -2.24
N CYS A 12 4.04 15.35 -1.05
CA CYS A 12 3.83 14.39 0.04
C CYS A 12 2.89 13.27 -0.40
N ARG A 13 1.80 13.60 -1.11
CA ARG A 13 0.86 12.61 -1.64
C ARG A 13 1.52 11.66 -2.63
N ARG A 14 2.31 12.17 -3.58
CA ARG A 14 3.08 11.32 -4.53
C ARG A 14 4.07 10.42 -3.81
N SER A 15 4.77 10.96 -2.82
CA SER A 15 5.74 10.22 -2.01
C SER A 15 5.05 9.11 -1.22
N MET A 16 3.90 9.39 -0.61
CA MET A 16 3.08 8.40 0.10
C MET A 16 2.54 7.32 -0.83
N LYS A 17 2.08 7.67 -2.05
CA LYS A 17 1.67 6.68 -3.04
C LYS A 17 2.83 5.74 -3.40
N ARG A 18 4.02 6.28 -3.64
CA ARG A 18 5.22 5.47 -3.92
C ARG A 18 5.57 4.58 -2.73
N PHE A 19 5.55 5.11 -1.51
CA PHE A 19 5.79 4.34 -0.29
C PHE A 19 4.81 3.18 -0.14
N ARG A 20 3.50 3.43 -0.28
CA ARG A 20 2.45 2.40 -0.20
C ARG A 20 2.67 1.31 -1.25
N PHE A 21 3.01 1.67 -2.49
CA PHE A 21 3.34 0.70 -3.53
C PHE A 21 4.54 -0.19 -3.16
N VAL A 22 5.62 0.41 -2.62
CA VAL A 22 6.80 -0.34 -2.16
C VAL A 22 6.44 -1.28 -1.01
N GLN A 23 5.60 -0.87 -0.06
CA GLN A 23 5.15 -1.73 1.03
C GLN A 23 4.34 -2.92 0.52
N ILE A 24 3.37 -2.68 -0.39
CA ILE A 24 2.61 -3.77 -1.03
C ILE A 24 3.56 -4.75 -1.71
N TRP A 25 4.50 -4.24 -2.51
CA TRP A 25 5.48 -5.06 -3.21
C TRP A 25 6.30 -5.93 -2.23
N ASN A 26 6.86 -5.32 -1.19
CA ASN A 26 7.68 -6.03 -0.20
C ASN A 26 6.88 -7.11 0.52
N THR A 27 5.66 -6.80 0.96
CA THR A 27 4.78 -7.77 1.63
C THR A 27 4.41 -8.91 0.68
N MET A 28 4.12 -8.64 -0.60
CA MET A 28 3.84 -9.69 -1.58
C MET A 28 5.04 -10.60 -1.84
N VAL A 29 6.25 -10.04 -1.93
CA VAL A 29 7.48 -10.83 -2.07
C VAL A 29 7.69 -11.73 -0.87
N GLU A 30 7.45 -11.22 0.34
CA GLU A 30 7.55 -11.99 1.58
C GLU A 30 6.55 -13.15 1.61
N ILE A 31 5.26 -12.88 1.32
CA ILE A 31 4.22 -13.91 1.20
C ILE A 31 4.62 -14.94 0.15
N ASN A 32 5.11 -14.51 -1.02
CA ASN A 32 5.48 -15.45 -2.07
C ASN A 32 6.61 -16.39 -1.63
N ASN A 33 7.60 -15.88 -0.91
CA ASN A 33 8.80 -16.62 -0.53
C ASN A 33 8.61 -17.54 0.68
N LYS A 34 7.72 -17.19 1.61
CA LYS A 34 7.55 -17.90 2.88
C LYS A 34 6.16 -18.51 3.07
N TYR A 35 5.36 -18.58 2.02
CA TYR A 35 3.96 -19.00 2.13
C TYR A 35 3.76 -20.30 2.89
N ASP A 36 4.51 -21.34 2.50
CA ASP A 36 4.37 -22.69 3.07
C ASP A 36 4.91 -22.78 4.51
N GLU A 37 5.62 -21.75 4.99
CA GLU A 37 6.17 -21.64 6.34
C GLU A 37 5.30 -20.78 7.27
N MET A 38 4.34 -20.03 6.73
CA MET A 38 3.46 -19.17 7.51
C MET A 38 2.31 -19.98 8.12
N ASP A 39 1.93 -19.65 9.35
CA ASP A 39 0.66 -20.11 9.90
C ASP A 39 -0.51 -19.26 9.35
N GLY A 40 -1.73 -19.74 9.55
CA GLY A 40 -2.93 -19.09 9.02
C GLY A 40 -3.14 -17.66 9.55
N ASP A 41 -2.76 -17.38 10.79
CA ASP A 41 -2.92 -16.05 11.38
C ASP A 41 -1.88 -15.07 10.80
N GLN A 42 -0.65 -15.55 10.55
CA GLN A 42 0.38 -14.81 9.85
C GLN A 42 -0.02 -14.48 8.41
N GLU A 43 -0.60 -15.45 7.69
CA GLU A 43 -1.12 -15.21 6.34
C GLU A 43 -2.19 -14.10 6.35
N ILE A 44 -3.18 -14.21 7.25
CA ILE A 44 -4.27 -13.23 7.40
C ILE A 44 -3.70 -11.84 7.68
N ALA A 45 -2.81 -11.70 8.67
CA ALA A 45 -2.21 -10.42 9.02
C ALA A 45 -1.47 -9.76 7.84
N LYS A 46 -0.80 -10.57 7.00
CA LYS A 46 -0.09 -10.07 5.81
C LYS A 46 -1.07 -9.64 4.71
N TYR A 47 -2.16 -10.38 4.49
CA TYR A 47 -3.21 -9.97 3.56
C TYR A 47 -3.92 -8.69 4.03
N GLU A 48 -4.17 -8.54 5.33
CA GLU A 48 -4.72 -7.31 5.91
C GLU A 48 -3.78 -6.12 5.73
N ALA A 49 -2.47 -6.32 5.91
CA ALA A 49 -1.49 -5.27 5.66
C ALA A 49 -1.50 -4.83 4.18
N ILE A 50 -1.57 -5.78 3.23
CA ILE A 50 -1.71 -5.45 1.80
C ILE A 50 -2.99 -4.67 1.55
N ARG A 51 -4.12 -5.13 2.11
CA ARG A 51 -5.42 -4.46 1.98
C ARG A 51 -5.34 -3.01 2.46
N PHE A 52 -4.78 -2.76 3.64
CA PHE A 52 -4.60 -1.41 4.20
C PHE A 52 -3.84 -0.48 3.24
N PHE A 53 -2.72 -0.95 2.67
CA PHE A 53 -1.95 -0.13 1.73
C PHE A 53 -2.65 0.09 0.39
N VAL A 54 -3.39 -0.91 -0.10
CA VAL A 54 -4.20 -0.80 -1.34
C VAL A 54 -5.35 0.18 -1.15
N GLU A 55 -6.07 0.10 -0.03
CA GLU A 55 -7.16 1.03 0.30
C GLU A 55 -6.64 2.46 0.33
N GLY A 56 -5.47 2.70 0.95
CA GLY A 56 -4.84 4.03 0.91
C GLY A 56 -4.41 4.46 -0.50
N LEU A 57 -4.08 3.55 -1.41
CA LEU A 57 -3.75 3.93 -2.79
C LEU A 57 -4.99 4.31 -3.61
N LEU A 58 -6.08 3.55 -3.44
CA LEU A 58 -7.31 3.72 -4.20
C LEU A 58 -8.15 4.88 -3.65
N ASN A 59 -8.11 5.11 -2.34
CA ASN A 59 -8.84 6.16 -1.65
C ASN A 59 -7.84 7.13 -0.98
N PRO A 60 -7.12 7.96 -1.76
CA PRO A 60 -6.23 8.95 -1.18
C PRO A 60 -7.05 10.01 -0.44
N ASP A 61 -6.52 10.52 0.68
CA ASP A 61 -7.11 11.63 1.41
C ASP A 61 -7.35 12.82 0.47
N PRO A 62 -8.49 13.52 0.60
CA PRO A 62 -8.77 14.71 -0.19
C PRO A 62 -7.73 15.79 0.15
N MET A 63 -7.34 16.57 -0.86
CA MET A 63 -6.45 17.71 -0.64
C MET A 63 -7.14 18.75 0.24
N ALA A 64 -6.37 19.34 1.15
CA ALA A 64 -6.85 20.46 1.92
C ALA A 64 -7.22 21.64 0.99
N ASN A 65 -8.39 22.23 1.21
CA ASN A 65 -8.73 23.49 0.56
C ASN A 65 -8.10 24.65 1.33
N PHE A 66 -6.95 25.12 0.85
CA PHE A 66 -6.22 26.22 1.47
C PHE A 66 -6.84 27.60 1.18
N GLU A 67 -7.69 27.74 0.17
CA GLU A 67 -8.32 29.03 -0.16
C GLU A 67 -9.35 29.43 0.90
N THR A 68 -10.09 28.45 1.41
CA THR A 68 -11.14 28.66 2.42
C THR A 68 -10.65 28.45 3.86
N MET A 69 -9.37 28.13 4.05
CA MET A 69 -8.80 27.81 5.36
C MET A 69 -8.56 29.09 6.17
N PRO A 70 -8.87 29.11 7.49
CA PRO A 70 -8.56 30.25 8.34
C PRO A 70 -7.07 30.61 8.33
N TYR A 71 -6.76 31.91 8.37
CA TYR A 71 -5.39 32.42 8.24
C TYR A 71 -4.42 31.87 9.29
N GLU A 72 -4.88 31.70 10.54
CA GLU A 72 -4.09 31.13 11.64
C GLU A 72 -3.67 29.68 11.34
N GLU A 73 -4.59 28.89 10.78
CA GLU A 73 -4.33 27.50 10.40
C GLU A 73 -3.41 27.43 9.17
N LEU A 74 -3.56 28.36 8.22
CA LEU A 74 -2.64 28.49 7.09
C LEU A 74 -1.20 28.76 7.54
N ILE A 75 -1.00 29.64 8.53
CA ILE A 75 0.32 29.91 9.10
C ILE A 75 0.88 28.67 9.78
N LYS A 76 0.09 27.98 10.61
CA LYS A 76 0.53 26.74 11.29
C LYS A 76 1.01 25.70 10.27
N ARG A 77 0.22 25.45 9.23
CA ARG A 77 0.61 24.52 8.16
C ARG A 77 1.84 24.97 7.39
N TYR A 78 1.97 26.27 7.13
CA TYR A 78 3.12 26.83 6.43
C TYR A 78 4.42 26.69 7.24
N ASN A 79 4.35 26.89 8.55
CA ASN A 79 5.49 26.73 9.44
C ASN A 79 5.87 25.25 9.61
N HIS A 80 4.87 24.38 9.83
CA HIS A 80 5.10 22.94 9.89
C HIS A 80 5.75 22.41 8.61
N ARG A 81 5.30 22.88 7.43
CA ARG A 81 5.93 22.54 6.15
C ARG A 81 7.43 22.82 6.15
N LYS A 82 7.84 24.00 6.62
CA LYS A 82 9.26 24.40 6.66
C LYS A 82 10.08 23.47 7.54
N GLU A 83 9.59 23.16 8.74
CA GLU A 83 10.28 22.25 9.68
C GLU A 83 10.47 20.86 9.07
N VAL A 84 9.44 20.36 8.37
CA VAL A 84 9.48 19.07 7.69
C VAL A 84 10.42 19.10 6.47
N GLU A 85 10.41 20.16 5.67
CA GLU A 85 11.32 20.34 4.53
C GLU A 85 12.78 20.36 4.99
N GLU A 86 13.12 21.13 6.02
CA GLU A 86 14.47 21.21 6.58
C GLU A 86 14.97 19.85 7.09
N PHE A 87 14.09 19.09 7.76
CA PHE A 87 14.40 17.73 8.19
C PHE A 87 14.68 16.80 7.01
N TRP A 88 13.80 16.78 5.99
CA TRP A 88 13.94 15.88 4.85
C TRP A 88 15.11 16.24 3.94
N GLU A 89 15.40 17.53 3.73
CA GLU A 89 16.57 17.96 2.96
C GLU A 89 17.87 17.44 3.59
N SER A 90 18.00 17.50 4.91
CA SER A 90 19.14 16.94 5.63
C SER A 90 19.24 15.41 5.53
N TYR A 91 18.10 14.70 5.56
CA TYR A 91 18.03 13.24 5.48
C TYR A 91 18.33 12.73 4.06
N TYR A 92 17.78 13.37 3.03
CA TYR A 92 18.00 12.99 1.63
C TYR A 92 19.41 13.34 1.14
N ALA A 93 20.00 14.46 1.58
CA ALA A 93 21.40 14.77 1.29
C ALA A 93 22.34 13.64 1.77
N LYS A 94 22.02 13.00 2.90
CA LYS A 94 22.76 11.85 3.43
C LYS A 94 22.50 10.56 2.64
N LYS A 95 21.25 10.32 2.21
CA LYS A 95 20.86 9.10 1.46
C LYS A 95 21.22 9.12 -0.02
N GLU A 96 21.26 10.26 -0.69
CA GLU A 96 21.67 10.33 -2.11
C GLU A 96 23.14 9.92 -2.31
N ALA A 97 24.00 10.15 -1.31
CA ALA A 97 25.36 9.64 -1.29
C ALA A 97 25.41 8.09 -1.30
N ASP A 98 24.44 7.43 -0.67
CA ASP A 98 24.35 5.98 -0.59
C ASP A 98 23.65 5.36 -1.82
N ILE A 99 22.64 6.03 -2.39
CA ILE A 99 21.82 5.51 -3.50
C ILE A 99 22.55 5.55 -4.85
N LYS A 100 23.51 6.47 -5.04
CA LYS A 100 24.33 6.53 -6.27
C LYS A 100 25.16 5.27 -6.54
N LYS A 101 25.31 4.36 -5.56
CA LYS A 101 26.07 3.10 -5.71
C LYS A 101 25.27 1.92 -6.31
N THR A 102 23.96 2.01 -6.51
CA THR A 102 23.14 0.83 -6.85
C THR A 102 22.08 1.07 -7.95
N SER A 103 22.34 1.96 -8.91
CA SER A 103 21.42 2.28 -10.01
C SER A 103 21.45 1.29 -11.18
N ALA A 104 21.36 -0.02 -10.92
CA ALA A 104 20.95 -0.95 -11.95
C ALA A 104 19.41 -0.91 -12.05
N ARG A 105 18.87 -0.47 -13.19
CA ARG A 105 17.44 -0.63 -13.54
C ARG A 105 17.11 -2.13 -13.55
N LYS A 106 16.69 -2.68 -12.42
CA LYS A 106 16.13 -4.03 -12.35
C LYS A 106 14.72 -3.97 -12.94
N THR A 107 14.47 -4.75 -13.97
CA THR A 107 13.11 -5.07 -14.42
C THR A 107 12.32 -5.63 -13.25
N VAL A 108 11.12 -5.10 -13.00
CA VAL A 108 10.24 -5.58 -11.93
C VAL A 108 9.75 -6.98 -12.30
N ASP A 109 10.07 -7.98 -11.47
CA ASP A 109 9.57 -9.34 -11.63
C ASP A 109 8.13 -9.42 -11.14
N TRP A 110 7.13 -9.58 -12.00
CA TRP A 110 5.72 -9.60 -11.57
C TRP A 110 5.24 -10.96 -11.02
N LYS A 111 6.10 -11.98 -10.94
CA LYS A 111 5.71 -13.32 -10.45
C LYS A 111 5.01 -13.33 -9.09
N PRO A 112 5.45 -12.57 -8.06
CA PRO A 112 4.80 -12.57 -6.75
C PRO A 112 3.30 -12.20 -6.83
N PHE A 113 2.97 -11.17 -7.61
CA PHE A 113 1.59 -10.75 -7.82
C PHE A 113 0.76 -11.84 -8.50
N LYS A 114 1.32 -12.46 -9.55
CA LYS A 114 0.63 -13.53 -10.29
C LYS A 114 0.38 -14.75 -9.41
N ASN A 115 1.37 -15.16 -8.62
CA ASN A 115 1.26 -16.31 -7.73
C ASN A 115 0.22 -16.06 -6.64
N MET A 116 0.22 -14.87 -6.03
CA MET A 116 -0.77 -14.52 -5.02
C MET A 116 -2.19 -14.49 -5.61
N GLY A 117 -2.37 -13.90 -6.79
CA GLY A 117 -3.66 -13.92 -7.49
C GLY A 117 -4.16 -15.34 -7.78
N ASN A 118 -3.26 -16.25 -8.18
CA ASN A 118 -3.61 -17.66 -8.39
C ASN A 118 -4.01 -18.36 -7.09
N ARG A 119 -3.31 -18.10 -5.97
CA ARG A 119 -3.66 -18.68 -4.65
C ARG A 119 -5.05 -18.25 -4.21
N VAL A 120 -5.35 -16.96 -4.29
CA VAL A 120 -6.69 -16.42 -3.96
C VAL A 120 -7.75 -17.05 -4.86
N LYS A 121 -7.50 -17.13 -6.17
CA LYS A 121 -8.43 -17.76 -7.12
C LYS A 121 -8.71 -19.22 -6.77
N THR A 122 -7.67 -19.99 -6.46
CA THR A 122 -7.80 -21.41 -6.06
C THR A 122 -8.58 -21.53 -4.77
N ALA A 123 -8.29 -20.72 -3.75
CA ALA A 123 -9.01 -20.74 -2.47
C ALA A 123 -10.51 -20.45 -2.64
N VAL A 124 -10.86 -19.41 -3.41
CA VAL A 124 -12.25 -19.06 -3.69
C VAL A 124 -12.96 -20.17 -4.47
N THR A 125 -12.30 -20.73 -5.50
CA THR A 125 -12.87 -21.81 -6.32
C THR A 125 -13.15 -23.04 -5.47
N GLY A 126 -12.19 -23.47 -4.65
CA GLY A 126 -12.36 -24.63 -3.76
C GLY A 126 -13.47 -24.42 -2.73
N PHE A 127 -13.59 -23.21 -2.19
CA PHE A 127 -14.69 -22.86 -1.28
C PHE A 127 -16.07 -22.96 -1.97
N LEU A 128 -16.20 -22.38 -3.17
CA LEU A 128 -17.45 -22.43 -3.94
C LEU A 128 -17.83 -23.87 -4.33
N GLU A 129 -16.86 -24.68 -4.75
CA GLU A 129 -17.10 -26.09 -5.06
C GLU A 129 -17.52 -26.90 -3.82
N SER A 130 -16.90 -26.63 -2.67
CA SER A 130 -17.27 -27.24 -1.38
C SER A 130 -18.71 -26.86 -0.99
N MET A 131 -19.07 -25.58 -1.11
CA MET A 131 -20.45 -25.10 -0.88
C MET A 131 -21.46 -25.78 -1.82
N LYS A 132 -21.15 -25.86 -3.12
CA LYS A 132 -22.02 -26.52 -4.10
C LYS A 132 -22.26 -27.99 -3.75
N LYS A 133 -21.23 -28.72 -3.31
CA LYS A 133 -21.36 -30.10 -2.83
C LYS A 133 -22.22 -30.20 -1.57
N ARG A 134 -22.11 -29.24 -0.64
CA ARG A 134 -22.92 -29.21 0.59
C ARG A 134 -24.40 -28.99 0.30
N ILE A 135 -24.73 -27.99 -0.52
CA ILE A 135 -26.11 -27.71 -0.96
C ILE A 135 -26.69 -28.87 -1.77
N GLY A 136 -25.90 -29.45 -2.69
CA GLY A 136 -26.33 -30.61 -3.48
C GLY A 136 -26.58 -31.86 -2.64
N LYS A 137 -25.90 -32.02 -1.50
CA LYS A 137 -26.21 -33.08 -0.53
C LYS A 137 -27.50 -32.78 0.23
N GLU A 138 -27.71 -31.55 0.70
CA GLU A 138 -28.95 -31.15 1.41
C GLU A 138 -30.20 -31.31 0.54
N ASN A 139 -30.13 -31.03 -0.76
CA ASN A 139 -31.25 -31.22 -1.70
C ASN A 139 -31.55 -32.69 -2.04
N ASN A 140 -30.62 -33.62 -1.79
CA ASN A 140 -30.84 -35.06 -1.95
C ASN A 140 -31.38 -35.73 -0.68
N PHE A 141 -31.55 -34.96 0.40
CA PHE A 141 -32.29 -35.34 1.61
C PHE A 141 -33.69 -34.69 1.58
N GLN A 142 -34.47 -34.95 0.54
CA GLN A 142 -35.94 -34.82 0.60
C GLN A 142 -36.56 -36.22 0.55
N PRO A 143 -37.42 -36.61 1.51
CA PRO A 143 -38.22 -37.82 1.41
C PRO A 143 -39.27 -37.74 0.29
#